data_AF-A0A269PIX2-F1
#
_entry.id   AF-A0A269PIX2-F1
#
_cell.length_a   1.000
_cell.length_b   1.000
_cell.length_c   1.000
_cell.angle_alpha   90.00
_cell.angle_beta   90.00
_cell.angle_gamma   90.00
#
_symmetry.space_group_name_H-M   'P 1'
#
loop_
_entity.id
_entity.type
_entity.pdbx_description
1 polymer ?
#
loop_
_entity_poly.entity_id
_entity_poly.type
_entity_poly.pdbx_seq_one_letter_code
_entity_poly.pdbx_strand_id
1 'polypeptide(L)'
;MRTRTGVYTSGVIATTQNGQAIVLFETNIGHAGEFIDSILHKRAKACDKPIIMSDALTRNRPSQCEWIVSLCNSHTRQQFVHVISHFPDEVEHVLNRYEEI
;
A
#
# COMPACT_ATOMS: atom_id res chain seq x y z
N MET A 1 -11.85 4.17 22.34
CA MET A 1 -11.59 4.31 20.89
C MET A 1 -11.88 5.77 20.53
N ARG A 2 -10.96 6.50 19.89
CA ARG A 2 -11.18 7.91 19.52
C ARG A 2 -12.04 7.97 18.26
N THR A 3 -13.08 8.80 18.25
CA THR A 3 -13.94 9.01 17.07
C THR A 3 -13.11 9.57 15.90
N ARG A 4 -13.27 8.99 14.71
CA ARG A 4 -12.63 9.52 13.48
C ARG A 4 -13.30 10.82 13.08
N THR A 5 -12.51 11.84 12.77
CA THR A 5 -12.99 13.18 12.41
C THR A 5 -12.54 13.64 11.03
N GLY A 6 -11.65 12.89 10.37
CA GLY A 6 -11.14 13.20 9.03
C GLY A 6 -11.92 12.49 7.94
N VAL A 7 -12.01 13.13 6.77
CA VAL A 7 -12.45 12.53 5.51
C VAL A 7 -11.21 12.41 4.61
N TYR A 8 -11.03 11.25 4.01
CA TYR A 8 -9.87 10.94 3.18
C TYR A 8 -10.33 10.37 1.84
N THR A 9 -9.55 10.58 0.80
CA THR A 9 -9.71 9.88 -0.48
C THR A 9 -8.63 8.80 -0.58
N SER A 10 -9.06 7.54 -0.69
CA SER A 10 -8.19 6.41 -0.98
C SER A 10 -8.28 6.06 -2.45
N GLY A 11 -7.14 5.70 -3.05
CA GLY A 11 -7.06 5.21 -4.42
C GLY A 11 -6.58 3.76 -4.46
N VAL A 12 -7.17 2.96 -5.33
CA VAL A 12 -6.71 1.59 -5.62
C VAL A 12 -6.49 1.48 -7.13
N ILE A 13 -5.32 0.96 -7.49
CA ILE A 13 -4.99 0.61 -8.87
C ILE A 13 -4.91 -0.91 -8.92
N ALA A 14 -5.73 -1.52 -9.76
CA ALA A 14 -5.72 -2.94 -10.02
C ALA A 14 -5.36 -3.20 -11.48
N THR A 15 -4.50 -4.18 -11.73
CA THR A 15 -4.15 -4.63 -13.08
C THR A 15 -4.85 -5.94 -13.36
N THR A 16 -5.62 -6.01 -14.45
CA THR A 16 -6.27 -7.26 -14.88
C THR A 16 -5.25 -8.21 -15.50
N GLN A 17 -5.62 -9.48 -15.68
CA GLN A 17 -4.76 -10.47 -16.36
C GLN A 17 -4.36 -10.06 -17.78
N ASN A 18 -5.19 -9.23 -18.44
CA ASN A 18 -4.93 -8.71 -19.78
C ASN A 18 -4.09 -7.41 -19.76
N GLY A 19 -3.55 -7.00 -18.61
CA GLY A 19 -2.72 -5.82 -18.46
C GLY A 19 -3.49 -4.49 -18.38
N GLN A 20 -4.81 -4.51 -18.33
CA GLN A 20 -5.61 -3.29 -18.21
C GLN A 20 -5.57 -2.75 -16.78
N ALA A 21 -5.25 -1.46 -16.64
CA ALA A 21 -5.35 -0.78 -15.35
C ALA A 21 -6.80 -0.34 -15.08
N ILE A 22 -7.29 -0.68 -13.89
CA ILE A 22 -8.54 -0.20 -13.33
C ILE A 22 -8.18 0.67 -12.13
N VAL A 23 -8.65 1.91 -12.14
CA VAL A 23 -8.42 2.86 -11.05
C VAL A 23 -9.75 3.12 -10.34
N LEU A 24 -9.76 2.91 -9.03
CA LEU A 24 -10.90 3.14 -8.16
C LEU A 24 -10.53 4.20 -7.13
N PHE A 25 -11.49 5.06 -6.81
CA PHE A 25 -11.36 6.07 -5.76
C PHE A 25 -12.54 5.95 -4.81
N GLU A 26 -12.27 6.09 -3.52
CA GLU A 26 -13.31 6.20 -2.50
C GLU A 26 -12.97 7.36 -1.57
N THR A 27 -13.93 8.26 -1.38
CA THR A 27 -13.86 9.35 -0.40
C THR A 27 -14.75 9.00 0.78
N ASN A 28 -14.15 8.74 1.94
CA ASN A 28 -14.82 8.20 3.12
C ASN A 28 -14.06 8.60 4.41
N ILE A 29 -14.66 8.36 5.58
CA ILE A 29 -13.99 8.38 6.89
C ILE A 29 -13.18 7.09 7.15
N GLY A 30 -13.29 6.12 6.25
CA GLY A 30 -12.59 4.83 6.28
C GLY A 30 -11.10 4.93 5.98
N HIS A 31 -10.36 3.87 6.31
CA HIS A 31 -8.97 3.72 5.90
C HIS A 31 -8.83 2.90 4.61
N ALA A 32 -7.69 3.01 3.92
CA ALA A 32 -7.46 2.29 2.67
C ALA A 32 -7.60 0.76 2.82
N GLY A 33 -7.21 0.18 3.96
CA GLY A 33 -7.43 -1.25 4.23
C GLY A 33 -8.91 -1.64 4.25
N GLU A 34 -9.77 -0.77 4.79
CA GLU A 34 -11.23 -0.99 4.82
C GLU A 34 -11.84 -0.85 3.41
N PHE A 35 -11.31 0.07 2.59
CA PHE A 35 -11.70 0.18 1.19
C PHE A 35 -11.29 -1.07 0.40
N ILE A 36 -10.12 -1.62 0.66
CA ILE A 36 -9.69 -2.88 0.05
C ILE A 36 -10.59 -4.04 0.49
N ASP A 37 -10.96 -4.12 1.77
CA ASP A 37 -11.92 -5.10 2.29
C ASP A 37 -13.27 -4.98 1.54
N SER A 38 -13.74 -3.76 1.29
CA SER A 38 -15.00 -3.51 0.57
C SER A 38 -14.94 -3.94 -0.91
N ILE A 39 -13.77 -3.92 -1.54
CA ILE A 39 -13.57 -4.43 -2.90
C ILE A 39 -13.48 -5.96 -2.89
N LEU A 40 -12.63 -6.51 -2.02
CA LEU A 40 -12.25 -7.92 -2.05
C LEU A 40 -13.30 -8.85 -1.44
N HIS A 41 -14.30 -8.34 -0.71
CA HIS A 41 -15.42 -9.16 -0.23
C HIS A 41 -16.18 -9.86 -1.37
N LYS A 42 -16.07 -9.36 -2.61
CA LYS A 42 -16.69 -9.95 -3.81
C LYS A 42 -15.78 -10.94 -4.54
N ARG A 43 -14.53 -11.11 -4.11
CA ARG A 43 -13.56 -12.01 -4.76
C ARG A 43 -14.01 -13.46 -4.55
N ALA A 44 -13.98 -14.27 -5.62
CA ALA A 44 -14.29 -15.68 -5.52
C ALA A 44 -13.24 -16.42 -4.68
N LYS A 45 -13.68 -17.34 -3.81
CA LYS A 45 -12.80 -18.09 -2.90
C LYS A 45 -11.79 -18.99 -3.62
N ALA A 46 -12.06 -19.35 -4.86
CA ALA A 46 -11.16 -20.18 -5.68
C ALA A 46 -10.01 -19.38 -6.31
N CYS A 47 -10.06 -18.04 -6.26
CA CYS A 47 -8.98 -17.21 -6.79
C CYS A 47 -7.78 -17.18 -5.82
N ASP A 48 -6.58 -17.09 -6.37
CA ASP A 48 -5.36 -16.88 -5.59
C ASP A 48 -5.44 -15.63 -4.72
N LYS A 49 -4.64 -15.61 -3.65
CA LYS A 49 -4.51 -14.45 -2.77
C LYS A 49 -4.00 -13.24 -3.57
N PRO A 50 -4.63 -12.06 -3.46
CA PRO A 50 -4.11 -10.87 -4.11
C PRO A 50 -2.79 -10.44 -3.47
N ILE A 51 -1.85 -9.99 -4.30
CA ILE A 51 -0.68 -9.23 -3.85
C ILE A 51 -1.13 -7.78 -3.70
N ILE A 52 -0.90 -7.19 -2.54
CA ILE A 52 -1.32 -5.81 -2.24
C ILE A 52 -0.09 -5.01 -1.87
N MET A 53 0.18 -3.98 -2.67
CA MET A 53 1.29 -3.05 -2.45
C MET A 53 0.79 -1.77 -1.80
N SER A 54 1.36 -1.40 -0.66
CA SER A 54 1.12 -0.12 0.02
C SER A 54 2.32 0.30 0.86
N ASP A 55 2.27 1.46 1.51
CA ASP A 55 3.25 1.79 2.55
C ASP A 55 3.10 0.86 3.78
N ALA A 56 3.99 1.00 4.77
CA ALA A 56 3.98 0.12 5.94
C ALA A 56 2.86 0.42 6.97
N LEU A 57 2.03 1.45 6.76
CA LEU A 57 1.01 1.86 7.72
C LEU A 57 -0.03 0.75 7.93
N THR A 58 -0.33 0.46 9.19
CA THR A 58 -1.30 -0.58 9.58
C THR A 58 -2.69 -0.35 8.99
N ARG A 59 -3.09 0.91 8.86
CA ARG A 59 -4.37 1.35 8.25
C ARG A 59 -4.50 1.05 6.75
N ASN A 60 -3.41 0.70 6.06
CA ASN A 60 -3.44 0.29 4.65
C ASN A 60 -3.59 -1.22 4.47
N ARG A 61 -3.66 -2.00 5.57
CA ARG A 61 -3.76 -3.45 5.55
C ARG A 61 -5.23 -3.88 5.62
N PRO A 62 -5.74 -4.68 4.67
CA PRO A 62 -7.07 -5.26 4.80
C PRO A 62 -7.11 -6.25 5.96
N SER A 63 -8.29 -6.35 6.57
CA SER A 63 -8.53 -7.12 7.78
C SER A 63 -9.49 -8.29 7.60
N GLN A 64 -10.24 -8.31 6.49
CA GLN A 64 -11.34 -9.26 6.24
C GLN A 64 -11.00 -10.30 5.16
N CYS A 65 -9.83 -10.23 4.53
CA CYS A 65 -9.38 -11.20 3.54
C CYS A 65 -7.93 -11.61 3.74
N GLU A 66 -7.55 -12.78 3.21
CA GLU A 66 -6.15 -13.15 3.09
C GLU A 66 -5.50 -12.46 1.89
N TRP A 67 -4.24 -12.04 2.05
CA TRP A 67 -3.49 -11.30 1.04
C TRP A 67 -2.00 -11.58 1.19
N ILE A 68 -1.23 -11.30 0.13
CA ILE A 68 0.23 -11.34 0.15
C ILE A 68 0.74 -9.91 0.30
N VAL A 69 1.58 -9.70 1.30
CA VAL A 69 2.15 -8.38 1.60
C VAL A 69 3.20 -7.99 0.57
N SER A 70 3.08 -6.75 0.07
CA SER A 70 4.10 -6.05 -0.71
C SER A 70 4.21 -4.62 -0.19
N LEU A 71 5.44 -4.13 0.02
CA LEU A 71 5.67 -2.79 0.55
C LEU A 71 6.20 -1.88 -0.56
N CYS A 72 5.74 -0.63 -0.56
CA CYS A 72 6.07 0.33 -1.59
C CYS A 72 7.54 0.78 -1.48
N ASN A 73 8.34 0.41 -2.47
CA ASN A 73 9.75 0.82 -2.59
C ASN A 73 9.93 2.34 -2.49
N SER A 74 9.06 3.12 -3.14
CA SER A 74 9.14 4.59 -3.12
C SER A 74 8.98 5.16 -1.72
N HIS A 75 8.05 4.63 -0.91
CA HIS A 75 7.87 5.07 0.47
C HIS A 75 9.06 4.68 1.34
N THR A 76 9.59 3.47 1.19
CA THR A 76 10.78 3.02 1.93
C THR A 76 12.01 3.86 1.57
N ARG A 77 12.25 4.11 0.28
CA ARG A 77 13.34 4.98 -0.20
C ARG A 77 13.26 6.37 0.42
N GLN A 78 12.07 6.97 0.46
CA GLN A 78 11.86 8.28 1.10
C GLN A 78 12.19 8.26 2.60
N GLN A 79 11.82 7.20 3.32
CA GLN A 79 12.15 7.08 4.75
C GLN A 79 13.66 7.05 5.00
N PHE A 80 14.45 6.42 4.12
CA PHE A 80 15.91 6.46 4.22
C PHE A 80 16.48 7.86 3.99
N VAL A 81 15.95 8.61 3.02
CA VAL A 81 16.35 10.01 2.79
C VAL A 81 16.15 10.88 4.04
N HIS A 82 15.09 10.63 4.82
CA HIS A 82 14.82 11.41 6.05
C HIS A 82 15.89 11.25 7.14
N VAL A 83 16.70 10.18 7.09
CA VAL A 83 17.74 9.90 8.11
C VAL A 83 19.16 10.04 7.59
N ILE A 84 19.35 10.49 6.34
CA ILE A 84 20.68 10.60 5.69
C ILE A 84 21.66 11.47 6.48
N SER A 85 21.19 12.51 7.17
CA SER A 85 22.05 13.39 7.98
C SER A 85 22.66 12.68 9.20
N HIS A 86 22.10 11.56 9.62
CA HIS A 86 22.56 10.79 10.79
C HIS A 86 23.43 9.59 10.37
N PHE A 87 23.18 9.03 9.18
CA PHE A 87 23.82 7.81 8.67
C PHE A 87 24.11 7.94 7.17
N PRO A 88 25.00 8.86 6.77
CA PRO A 88 25.17 9.22 5.35
C PRO A 88 25.65 8.03 4.50
N ASP A 89 26.66 7.30 4.96
CA ASP A 89 27.28 6.21 4.20
C ASP A 89 26.32 5.01 4.05
N GLU A 90 25.63 4.63 5.14
CA GLU A 90 24.67 3.52 5.10
C GLU A 90 23.45 3.86 4.25
N VAL A 91 22.95 5.09 4.35
CA VAL A 91 21.80 5.54 3.56
C VAL A 91 22.17 5.64 2.09
N GLU A 92 23.35 6.17 1.74
CA GLU A 92 23.82 6.22 0.35
C GLU A 92 23.90 4.81 -0.26
N HIS A 93 24.46 3.84 0.45
CA HIS A 93 24.49 2.45 0.00
C HIS A 93 23.09 1.89 -0.29
N VAL A 94 22.13 2.14 0.61
CA VAL A 94 20.74 1.69 0.44
C VAL A 94 20.06 2.39 -0.74
N LEU A 95 20.26 3.70 -0.89
CA LEU A 95 19.66 4.47 -1.99
C LEU A 95 20.19 4.02 -3.34
N ASN A 96 21.50 3.75 -3.46
CA ASN A 96 22.10 3.19 -4.67
C ASN A 96 21.46 1.84 -5.03
N ARG A 97 21.20 0.98 -4.03
CA ARG A 97 20.51 -0.30 -4.28
C ARG A 97 19.06 -0.11 -4.75
N TYR A 98 18.38 0.93 -4.28
CA TYR A 98 17.03 1.29 -4.74
C TYR A 98 17.00 1.83 -6.18
N GLU A 99 18.11 2.25 -6.77
CA GLU A 99 18.19 2.68 -8.18
C GLU A 99 18.20 1.50 -9.15
N GLU A 100 18.49 0.30 -8.66
CA GLU A 100 18.61 -0.92 -9.46
C GLU A 100 17.31 -1.73 -9.58
N ILE A 101 16.23 -1.27 -8.94
CA ILE A 101 14.91 -1.95 -8.85
C ILE A 101 13.77 -1.05 -9.29
#